data_AF-A0A9P3PT41-F1
#
_entry.id   AF-A0A9P3PT41-F1
#
_cell.length_a   1.000
_cell.length_b   1.000
_cell.length_c   1.000
_cell.angle_alpha   90.00
_cell.angle_beta   90.00
_cell.angle_gamma   90.00
#
_symmetry.space_group_name_H-M   'P 1'
#
loop_
_entity.id
_entity.type
_entity.pdbx_description
1 polymer ?
#
loop_
_entity_poly.entity_id
_entity_poly.type
_entity_poly.pdbx_seq_one_letter_code
_entity_poly.pdbx_strand_id
1 'polypeptide(L)'
;MKLFTPIVSALAFLGAANAQSTYIRSPADGTTVHRGQKIVVELVRPNSIMGSIEVGMVIGLQACDYPGTPGCLPPNQAVGSVLFNGRYKPILHELPGEPVGRT
;
A
#
# COMPACT_ATOMS: atom_id res chain seq x y z
N MET A 1 -15.96 2.95 42.74
CA MET A 1 -16.42 2.95 41.32
C MET A 1 -16.01 4.23 40.58
N LYS A 2 -14.71 4.59 40.57
CA LYS A 2 -14.22 5.84 39.95
C LYS A 2 -12.97 5.66 39.05
N LEU A 3 -12.53 4.41 38.85
CA LEU A 3 -11.34 4.06 38.05
C LEU A 3 -11.67 3.38 36.72
N PHE A 4 -12.93 3.07 36.44
CA PHE A 4 -13.34 2.42 35.18
C PHE A 4 -13.39 3.39 34.00
N THR A 5 -13.68 4.66 34.24
CA THR A 5 -13.86 5.67 33.19
C THR A 5 -12.57 6.04 32.43
N PRO A 6 -11.38 6.22 33.06
CA PRO A 6 -10.17 6.52 32.29
C PRO A 6 -9.68 5.33 31.46
N ILE A 7 -9.93 4.09 31.92
CA ILE A 7 -9.50 2.86 31.22
C ILE A 7 -10.26 2.70 29.90
N VAL A 8 -11.58 2.93 29.90
CA VAL A 8 -12.40 2.84 28.68
C VAL A 8 -12.01 3.90 27.64
N SER A 9 -11.63 5.11 28.08
CA SER A 9 -11.16 6.17 27.16
C SER A 9 -9.80 5.83 26.53
N ALA A 10 -8.88 5.23 27.29
CA ALA A 10 -7.56 4.83 26.76
C ALA A 10 -7.64 3.69 25.73
N LEU A 11 -8.57 2.74 25.89
CA LEU A 11 -8.76 1.67 24.90
C LEU A 11 -9.39 2.18 23.59
N ALA A 12 -10.17 3.25 23.63
CA ALA A 12 -10.83 3.80 22.42
C ALA A 12 -9.83 4.39 21.40
N PHE A 13 -8.65 4.83 21.84
CA PHE A 13 -7.62 5.38 20.95
C PHE A 13 -6.76 4.32 20.25
N LEU A 14 -6.80 3.05 20.69
CA LEU A 14 -6.01 1.98 20.08
C LEU A 14 -6.56 1.52 18.72
N GLY A 15 -7.78 1.91 18.35
CA GLY A 15 -8.45 1.45 17.12
C GLY A 15 -8.41 2.43 15.92
N ALA A 16 -7.84 3.62 16.07
CA ALA A 16 -8.09 4.73 15.12
C ALA A 16 -6.92 5.03 14.15
N ALA A 17 -6.14 4.04 13.73
CA ALA A 17 -5.06 4.25 12.76
C ALA A 17 -5.00 3.18 11.66
N ASN A 18 -6.13 2.81 11.08
CA ASN A 18 -6.12 2.23 9.73
C ASN A 18 -5.87 3.38 8.74
N ALA A 19 -4.59 3.67 8.48
CA ALA A 19 -4.21 4.52 7.35
C ALA A 19 -4.79 3.87 6.08
N GLN A 20 -5.67 4.58 5.40
CA GLN A 20 -6.40 4.09 4.22
C GLN A 20 -5.38 3.94 3.07
N SER A 21 -4.68 2.80 3.06
CA SER A 21 -3.50 2.60 2.23
C SER A 21 -3.88 2.12 0.84
N THR A 22 -3.25 2.71 -0.18
CA THR A 22 -3.18 2.08 -1.50
C THR A 22 -2.24 0.87 -1.40
N TYR A 23 -2.59 -0.24 -2.04
CA TYR A 23 -1.77 -1.44 -2.05
C TYR A 23 -1.64 -1.99 -3.47
N ILE A 24 -0.61 -2.81 -3.70
CA ILE A 24 -0.39 -3.52 -4.96
C ILE A 24 -1.19 -4.83 -4.90
N ARG A 25 -2.14 -5.02 -5.82
CA ARG A 25 -2.87 -6.28 -5.99
C ARG A 25 -2.08 -7.26 -6.84
N SER A 26 -1.41 -6.75 -7.86
CA SER A 26 -0.60 -7.54 -8.79
C SER A 26 0.69 -6.80 -9.13
N PRO A 27 1.83 -7.49 -9.19
CA PRO A 27 2.02 -8.90 -8.86
C PRO A 27 1.83 -9.15 -7.36
N ALA A 28 1.44 -10.38 -6.99
CA ALA A 28 1.27 -10.75 -5.59
C ALA A 28 2.61 -10.68 -4.84
N ASP A 29 2.56 -10.42 -3.54
CA ASP A 29 3.76 -10.36 -2.70
C ASP A 29 4.60 -11.64 -2.83
N GLY A 30 5.91 -11.47 -2.95
CA GLY A 30 6.86 -12.57 -3.18
C GLY A 30 6.95 -13.07 -4.63
N THR A 31 6.24 -12.45 -5.57
CA THR A 31 6.40 -12.77 -7.00
C THR A 31 7.82 -12.49 -7.47
N THR A 32 8.45 -13.48 -8.10
CA THR A 32 9.75 -13.31 -8.74
C THR A 32 9.55 -12.75 -10.15
N VAL A 33 10.18 -11.61 -10.44
CA VAL A 33 10.15 -10.96 -11.74
C VAL A 33 11.52 -11.04 -12.41
N HIS A 34 11.54 -11.33 -13.71
CA HIS A 34 12.77 -11.44 -14.49
C HIS A 34 13.00 -10.20 -15.36
N ARG A 35 14.27 -9.92 -15.67
CA ARG A 35 14.62 -8.81 -16.55
C ARG A 35 13.99 -9.00 -17.93
N GLY A 36 13.37 -7.94 -18.46
CA GLY A 36 12.68 -7.96 -19.76
C GLY A 36 11.29 -8.61 -19.72
N GLN A 37 10.86 -9.16 -18.58
CA GLN A 37 9.49 -9.65 -18.41
C GLN A 37 8.50 -8.49 -18.42
N LYS A 38 7.45 -8.61 -19.23
CA LYS A 38 6.31 -7.70 -19.17
C LYS A 38 5.45 -8.09 -17.97
N ILE A 39 5.24 -7.14 -17.07
CA ILE A 39 4.38 -7.29 -15.90
C ILE A 39 3.30 -6.21 -15.93
N VAL A 40 2.15 -6.52 -15.34
CA VAL A 40 1.09 -5.55 -15.09
C VAL A 40 1.13 -5.26 -13.59
N VAL A 41 1.34 -3.98 -13.24
CA VAL A 41 1.27 -3.52 -11.85
C VAL A 41 -0.14 -2.99 -11.62
N GLU A 42 -0.91 -3.71 -10.84
CA GLU A 42 -2.28 -3.34 -10.47
C GLU A 42 -2.28 -2.75 -9.06
N LEU A 43 -2.80 -1.53 -8.94
CA LEU A 43 -2.87 -0.78 -7.70
C LEU A 43 -4.31 -0.58 -7.30
N VAL A 44 -4.60 -0.87 -6.05
CA VAL A 44 -5.94 -0.72 -5.47
C VAL A 44 -5.89 0.34 -4.41
N ARG A 45 -6.76 1.34 -4.56
CA ARG A 45 -7.08 2.27 -3.51
C ARG A 45 -8.47 1.95 -2.97
N PRO A 46 -8.59 1.57 -1.69
CA PRO A 46 -9.88 1.48 -1.03
C PRO A 46 -10.62 2.83 -1.05
N ASN A 47 -11.95 2.80 -1.06
CA ASN A 47 -12.72 4.03 -0.95
C ASN A 47 -12.37 4.74 0.35
N SER A 48 -11.94 5.99 0.21
CA SER A 48 -11.51 6.83 1.32
C SER A 48 -12.67 7.72 1.77
N ILE A 49 -13.01 7.69 3.05
CA ILE A 49 -14.05 8.57 3.62
C ILE A 49 -13.55 10.02 3.66
N MET A 50 -12.23 10.21 3.76
CA MET A 50 -11.58 11.52 3.71
C MET A 50 -10.97 11.75 2.33
N GLY A 51 -11.16 12.93 1.73
CA GLY A 51 -10.57 13.23 0.43
C GLY A 51 -9.04 13.16 0.49
N SER A 52 -8.45 12.35 -0.39
CA SER A 52 -7.01 12.33 -0.63
C SER A 52 -6.75 12.95 -2.00
N ILE A 53 -5.73 13.81 -2.11
CA ILE A 53 -5.32 14.43 -3.36
C ILE A 53 -4.05 13.72 -3.81
N GLU A 54 -4.17 12.92 -4.87
CA GLU A 54 -3.01 12.25 -5.43
C GLU A 54 -2.43 13.07 -6.57
N VAL A 55 -1.17 13.43 -6.40
CA VAL A 55 -0.45 14.30 -7.32
C VAL A 55 0.44 13.51 -8.27
N GLY A 56 0.88 12.32 -7.87
CA GLY A 56 1.79 11.49 -8.64
C GLY A 56 2.06 10.13 -8.00
N MET A 57 2.69 9.25 -8.77
CA MET A 57 3.11 7.93 -8.35
C MET A 57 4.39 7.51 -9.04
N VAL A 58 5.25 6.86 -8.27
CA VAL A 58 6.51 6.29 -8.73
C VAL A 58 6.46 4.80 -8.48
N ILE A 59 6.78 4.00 -9.50
CA ILE A 59 6.97 2.55 -9.37
C ILE A 59 8.43 2.27 -9.68
N GLY A 60 9.13 1.63 -8.75
CA GLY A 60 10.49 1.16 -8.95
C GLY A 60 10.62 -0.32 -8.64
N LEU A 61 11.66 -0.93 -9.21
CA LEU A 61 12.07 -2.29 -8.89
C LEU A 61 13.46 -2.26 -8.27
N GLN A 62 13.59 -2.94 -7.15
CA GLN A 62 14.86 -3.17 -6.47
C GLN A 62 15.18 -4.66 -6.52
N ALA A 63 16.41 -4.99 -6.89
CA ALA A 63 16.89 -6.36 -6.86
C ALA A 63 17.26 -6.75 -5.41
N CYS A 64 16.96 -7.99 -5.02
CA CYS A 64 17.12 -8.48 -3.66
C CYS A 64 18.49 -9.11 -3.38
N ASP A 65 19.35 -9.17 -4.39
CA ASP A 65 20.71 -9.71 -4.39
C ASP A 65 21.76 -8.64 -4.06
N TYR A 66 21.41 -7.69 -3.18
CA TYR A 66 22.36 -6.65 -2.79
C TYR A 66 23.48 -7.23 -1.91
N PRO A 67 24.76 -7.04 -2.25
CA PRO A 67 25.87 -7.61 -1.50
C PRO A 67 25.85 -7.15 -0.03
N GLY A 68 25.79 -8.11 0.90
CA GLY A 68 25.87 -7.84 2.34
C GLY A 68 24.52 -7.63 3.06
N THR A 69 23.38 -7.75 2.37
CA THR A 69 22.04 -7.74 3.00
C THR A 69 21.29 -9.04 2.69
N PRO A 70 20.84 -9.80 3.71
CA PRO A 70 19.97 -10.95 3.50
C PRO A 70 18.57 -10.46 3.12
N GLY A 71 18.27 -10.40 1.82
CA GLY A 71 16.93 -10.13 1.29
C GLY A 71 16.76 -8.76 0.63
N CYS A 72 15.50 -8.45 0.29
CA CYS A 72 15.12 -7.18 -0.35
C CYS A 72 15.11 -6.04 0.68
N LEU A 73 15.59 -4.86 0.29
CA LEU A 73 15.37 -3.64 1.07
C LEU A 73 13.87 -3.37 1.19
N PRO A 74 13.37 -2.94 2.36
CA PRO A 74 11.97 -2.62 2.53
C PRO A 74 11.59 -1.39 1.67
N PRO A 75 10.33 -1.30 1.17
CA PRO A 75 9.92 -0.25 0.23
C PRO A 75 10.02 1.18 0.79
N ASN A 76 10.05 1.34 2.11
CA ASN A 76 10.21 2.64 2.78
C ASN A 76 11.68 3.12 2.85
N GLN A 77 12.65 2.26 2.52
CA GLN A 77 14.07 2.60 2.51
C GLN A 77 14.61 2.84 1.11
N ALA A 78 14.10 2.12 0.11
CA ALA A 78 14.55 2.24 -1.26
C ALA A 78 13.41 1.96 -2.25
N VAL A 79 13.29 2.84 -3.25
CA VAL A 79 12.39 2.64 -4.41
C VAL A 79 13.05 1.80 -5.50
N GLY A 80 14.38 1.77 -5.53
CA GLY A 80 15.17 1.07 -6.55
C GLY A 80 15.17 1.78 -7.91
N SER A 81 15.29 1.01 -8.99
CA SER A 81 15.28 1.54 -10.35
C SER A 81 13.86 1.93 -10.75
N VAL A 82 13.63 3.23 -11.01
CA VAL A 82 12.33 3.75 -11.42
C VAL A 82 11.94 3.21 -12.79
N LEU A 83 10.76 2.62 -12.88
CA LEU A 83 10.15 2.11 -14.11
C LEU A 83 8.97 2.96 -14.58
N PHE A 84 8.32 3.66 -13.64
CA PHE A 84 7.22 4.57 -13.92
C PHE A 84 7.31 5.78 -12.98
N ASN A 85 7.09 6.96 -13.53
CA ASN A 85 6.90 8.19 -12.77
C ASN A 85 5.89 9.05 -13.52
N GLY A 86 4.71 9.25 -12.92
CA GLY A 86 3.64 9.96 -13.61
C GLY A 86 2.51 10.38 -12.67
N ARG A 87 1.53 11.06 -13.26
CA ARG A 87 0.31 11.46 -12.54
C ARG A 87 -0.49 10.23 -12.12
N TYR A 88 -0.89 10.18 -10.87
CA TYR A 88 -1.78 9.14 -10.36
C TYR A 88 -3.20 9.67 -10.27
N LYS A 89 -4.07 9.14 -11.14
CA LYS A 89 -5.50 9.47 -11.18
C LYS A 89 -6.26 8.14 -11.23
N PRO A 90 -6.58 7.52 -10.08
CA PRO A 90 -7.35 6.29 -10.14
C PRO A 90 -8.75 6.58 -10.66
N ILE A 91 -9.34 5.54 -11.20
CA ILE A 91 -10.73 5.53 -11.63
C ILE A 91 -11.46 4.50 -10.78
N LEU A 92 -12.66 4.86 -10.34
CA LEU A 92 -13.51 3.96 -9.58
C LEU A 92 -13.89 2.79 -10.48
N HIS A 93 -13.48 1.59 -10.08
CA HIS A 93 -13.95 0.34 -10.68
C HIS A 93 -14.82 -0.36 -9.64
N GLU A 94 -16.10 -0.52 -9.94
CA GLU A 94 -16.97 -1.42 -9.19
C GLU A 94 -16.64 -2.85 -9.62
N LEU A 95 -15.76 -3.53 -8.87
CA LEU A 95 -15.47 -4.95 -9.11
C LEU A 95 -16.64 -5.79 -8.59
N PRO A 96 -17.31 -6.60 -9.44
CA PRO A 96 -18.38 -7.48 -8.98
C PRO A 96 -17.85 -8.47 -7.93
N GLY A 97 -18.40 -8.42 -6.72
CA GLY A 97 -18.05 -9.35 -5.64
C GLY A 97 -17.00 -8.87 -4.65
N GLU A 98 -16.37 -7.70 -4.86
CA GLU A 98 -15.47 -7.11 -3.88
C GLU A 98 -16.19 -5.99 -3.13
N PRO A 99 -16.37 -6.07 -1.80
CA PRO A 99 -17.09 -5.04 -1.07
C PRO A 99 -16.34 -3.72 -1.18
N VAL A 100 -17.02 -2.74 -1.75
CA VAL A 100 -16.55 -1.36 -1.83
C VAL A 100 -16.28 -0.85 -0.41
N GLY A 101 -15.00 -0.80 -0.02
CA GLY A 101 -14.56 -0.21 1.24
C GLY A 101 -15.16 -0.84 2.51
N ARG A 102 -14.89 -2.13 2.78
CA ARG A 102 -15.02 -2.64 4.16
C ARG A 102 -13.65 -2.70 4.84
N THR A 103 -13.56 -1.87 5.87
CA THR A 103 -12.52 -1.74 6.91
C THR A 103 -12.19 -3.05 7.61
#